data_AF-A0A1V5S4V6-F1
#
_entry.id   AF-A0A1V5S4V6-F1
#
_cell.length_a   1.000
_cell.length_b   1.000
_cell.length_c   1.000
_cell.angle_alpha   90.00
_cell.angle_beta   90.00
_cell.angle_gamma   90.00
#
_symmetry.space_group_name_H-M   'P 1'
#
loop_
_entity.id
_entity.type
_entity.pdbx_description
1 polymer ?
#
loop_
_entity_poly.entity_id
_entity_poly.type
_entity_poly.pdbx_seq_one_letter_code
_entity_poly.pdbx_strand_id
1 'polypeptide(L)'
;MKIKKILKKIGIILLKVFTVLLGIIAAFCAVTAVVNSVLIRKNLEFAQSFDLVSYDETSRLRPLKDDNGDTVFITDRDFKILQLTDIHLGGGFLSYKKDRAALNAVASMVTREKPDLVIITGDIAYPTPQAMTLNNKNGAKLMAALMEKLGAYWTVVLGNHDTEAYSYYSRNTIGTFYEDSSLKYCLFQKGPENVDGIGNYIINIKNTKGLITQSLIMLDSHSYTDKDYFGVFWKYDNLHKNQIDWYKSRVLEMTQLNNTLKQDKGEDTEPYVSSLCFLHIPLTEYLDAYNEYCDSGLKDTENTEYIHGKIGESGRLVYCGVNDDEFFESLTGTKAVFCGHDHLNNIALKYKGVMLCYGMSVDYLAYIGISSKGEQRGCTVITSKTNSEITVVNENYYQDKYVSKYAKETVEF
;
A
#
# COMPACT_ATOMS: atom_id res chain seq x y z
N MET A 1 -17.10 21.31 -61.75
CA MET A 1 -17.84 22.19 -60.82
C MET A 1 -18.81 21.46 -59.86
N LYS A 2 -19.55 20.43 -60.31
CA LYS A 2 -20.48 19.65 -59.45
C LYS A 2 -19.79 18.88 -58.30
N ILE A 3 -18.65 18.24 -58.56
CA ILE A 3 -17.90 17.46 -57.54
C ILE A 3 -17.44 18.34 -56.36
N LYS A 4 -16.89 19.54 -56.62
CA LYS A 4 -16.48 20.50 -55.56
C LYS A 4 -17.66 20.93 -54.68
N LYS A 5 -18.87 21.11 -55.25
CA LYS A 5 -20.08 21.44 -54.47
C LYS A 5 -20.54 20.26 -53.59
N ILE A 6 -20.45 19.03 -54.09
CA ILE A 6 -20.78 17.81 -53.34
C ILE A 6 -19.81 17.62 -52.17
N LEU A 7 -18.49 17.72 -52.42
CA LEU A 7 -17.46 17.62 -51.39
C LEU A 7 -17.62 18.68 -50.29
N LYS A 8 -17.95 19.93 -50.66
CA LYS A 8 -18.25 21.00 -49.68
C LYS A 8 -19.47 20.67 -48.83
N LYS A 9 -20.52 20.09 -49.42
CA LYS A 9 -21.74 19.69 -48.70
C LYS A 9 -21.46 18.53 -47.74
N ILE A 10 -20.68 17.54 -48.15
CA ILE A 10 -20.22 16.43 -47.30
C ILE A 10 -19.39 16.97 -46.13
N GLY A 11 -18.43 17.86 -46.38
CA GLY A 11 -17.61 18.47 -45.32
C GLY A 11 -18.42 19.23 -44.28
N ILE A 12 -19.46 19.96 -44.69
CA ILE A 12 -20.39 20.65 -43.77
C ILE A 12 -21.19 19.64 -42.92
N ILE A 13 -21.65 18.54 -43.51
CA ILE A 13 -22.37 17.49 -42.78
C ILE A 13 -21.45 16.82 -41.76
N LEU A 14 -20.24 16.43 -42.17
CA LEU A 14 -19.24 15.85 -41.27
C LEU A 14 -18.89 16.79 -40.11
N LEU A 15 -18.69 18.08 -40.40
CA LEU A 15 -18.45 19.07 -39.36
C LEU A 15 -19.62 19.18 -38.38
N LYS A 16 -20.87 19.20 -38.86
CA LYS A 16 -22.06 19.22 -37.99
C LYS A 16 -22.15 17.97 -37.12
N VAL A 17 -21.93 16.78 -37.69
CA VAL A 17 -21.94 15.52 -36.94
C VAL A 17 -20.85 15.55 -35.87
N PHE A 18 -19.65 15.98 -36.21
CA PHE A 18 -18.54 16.12 -35.28
C PHE A 18 -18.83 17.12 -34.15
N THR A 19 -19.39 18.29 -34.46
CA THR A 19 -19.78 19.28 -33.44
C THR A 19 -20.88 18.74 -32.50
N VAL A 20 -21.87 18.03 -33.04
CA VAL A 20 -22.92 17.39 -32.22
C VAL A 20 -22.31 16.33 -31.31
N LEU A 21 -21.41 15.49 -31.84
CA LEU A 21 -20.72 14.47 -31.05
C LEU A 21 -19.88 15.09 -29.92
N LEU A 22 -19.13 16.15 -30.21
CA LEU A 22 -18.39 16.90 -29.19
C LEU A 22 -19.31 17.50 -28.13
N GLY A 23 -20.47 18.04 -28.52
CA GLY A 23 -21.47 18.56 -27.60
C GLY A 23 -22.02 17.47 -26.66
N ILE A 24 -22.29 16.27 -27.20
CA ILE A 24 -22.73 15.11 -26.41
C ILE A 24 -21.64 14.66 -25.43
N ILE A 25 -20.39 14.57 -25.89
CA ILE A 25 -19.24 14.19 -25.04
C ILE A 25 -19.05 15.23 -23.93
N ALA A 26 -19.11 16.52 -24.25
CA ALA A 26 -18.96 17.59 -23.25
C ALA A 26 -20.09 17.55 -22.22
N ALA A 27 -21.35 17.36 -22.65
CA ALA A 27 -22.49 17.21 -21.74
C ALA A 27 -22.34 15.97 -20.85
N PHE A 28 -21.92 14.84 -21.42
CA PHE A 28 -21.66 13.61 -20.68
C PHE A 28 -20.56 13.78 -19.62
N CYS A 29 -19.44 14.43 -19.98
CA CYS A 29 -18.36 14.74 -19.04
C CYS A 29 -18.84 15.67 -17.92
N ALA A 30 -19.63 16.70 -18.24
CA ALA A 30 -20.17 17.63 -17.25
C ALA A 30 -21.12 16.93 -16.27
N VAL A 31 -22.05 16.11 -16.77
CA VAL A 31 -22.96 15.31 -15.93
C VAL A 31 -22.15 14.34 -15.05
N THR A 32 -21.17 13.64 -15.62
CA THR A 32 -20.31 12.71 -14.88
C THR A 32 -19.54 13.42 -13.77
N ALA A 33 -18.99 14.61 -14.03
CA ALA A 33 -18.29 15.40 -13.02
C ALA A 33 -19.21 15.82 -11.86
N VAL A 34 -20.45 16.23 -12.15
CA VAL A 34 -21.45 16.59 -11.13
C VAL A 34 -21.84 15.36 -10.31
N VAL A 35 -22.16 14.23 -10.96
CA VAL A 35 -22.52 12.98 -10.28
C VAL A 35 -21.39 12.50 -9.38
N ASN A 36 -20.16 12.47 -9.88
CA ASN A 36 -18.98 12.09 -9.10
C ASN A 36 -18.81 13.01 -7.88
N SER A 37 -18.97 14.32 -8.05
CA SER A 37 -18.84 15.30 -6.96
C SER A 37 -19.87 15.10 -5.84
N VAL A 38 -21.09 14.68 -6.19
CA VAL A 38 -22.13 14.36 -5.20
C VAL A 38 -21.83 13.03 -4.50
N LEU A 39 -21.47 12.00 -5.26
CA LEU A 39 -21.28 10.66 -4.71
C LEU A 39 -20.00 10.55 -3.88
N ILE A 40 -18.93 11.25 -4.24
CA ILE A 40 -17.73 11.31 -3.42
C ILE A 40 -18.03 11.94 -2.06
N ARG A 41 -18.88 12.98 -2.01
CA ARG A 41 -19.32 13.59 -0.73
C ARG A 41 -20.08 12.58 0.12
N LYS A 42 -20.99 11.81 -0.47
CA LYS A 42 -21.72 10.74 0.24
C LYS A 42 -20.81 9.59 0.70
N ASN A 43 -19.74 9.29 0.00
CA ASN A 43 -18.75 8.30 0.45
C ASN A 43 -17.83 8.86 1.53
N LEU A 44 -17.52 10.17 1.52
CA LEU A 44 -16.85 10.84 2.64
C LEU A 44 -17.71 10.83 3.90
N GLU A 45 -19.01 11.15 3.79
CA GLU A 45 -19.96 11.04 4.89
C GLU A 45 -20.04 9.61 5.43
N PHE A 46 -19.99 8.60 4.54
CA PHE A 46 -19.94 7.19 4.92
C PHE A 46 -18.64 6.83 5.66
N ALA A 47 -17.48 7.23 5.15
CA ALA A 47 -16.17 7.04 5.80
C ALA A 47 -16.14 7.69 7.20
N GLN A 48 -16.79 8.85 7.34
CA GLN A 48 -16.90 9.58 8.62
C GLN A 48 -17.99 9.05 9.55
N SER A 49 -18.81 8.10 9.10
CA SER A 49 -19.90 7.53 9.90
C SER A 49 -19.44 6.46 10.90
N PHE A 50 -18.23 5.93 10.74
CA PHE A 50 -17.66 4.92 11.64
C PHE A 50 -17.30 5.53 13.00
N ASP A 51 -17.14 4.69 14.00
CA ASP A 51 -16.85 5.13 15.37
C ASP A 51 -15.34 5.13 15.62
N LEU A 52 -14.88 5.98 16.55
CA LEU A 52 -13.48 6.00 16.97
C LEU A 52 -13.11 4.63 17.53
N VAL A 53 -11.91 4.13 17.19
CA VAL A 53 -11.40 2.90 17.79
C VAL A 53 -11.14 3.15 19.27
N SER A 54 -11.79 2.33 20.11
CA SER A 54 -11.60 2.39 21.56
C SER A 54 -10.27 1.74 21.95
N TYR A 55 -9.25 2.58 22.09
CA TYR A 55 -7.98 2.25 22.74
C TYR A 55 -8.09 2.51 24.24
N ASP A 56 -7.49 1.66 25.07
CA ASP A 56 -7.25 2.00 26.48
C ASP A 56 -6.26 3.18 26.53
N GLU A 57 -6.62 4.27 27.20
CA GLU A 57 -5.83 5.50 27.24
C GLU A 57 -4.40 5.28 27.74
N THR A 58 -4.20 4.31 28.63
CA THR A 58 -2.89 3.94 29.19
C THR A 58 -2.06 3.07 28.22
N SER A 59 -2.72 2.44 27.24
CA SER A 59 -2.08 1.52 26.30
C SER A 59 -1.78 2.15 24.95
N ARG A 60 -2.38 3.31 24.62
CA ARG A 60 -2.22 3.94 23.31
C ARG A 60 -0.87 4.66 23.20
N LEU A 61 0.02 4.11 22.37
CA LEU A 61 1.29 4.76 22.05
C LEU A 61 1.06 6.03 21.22
N ARG A 62 1.88 7.05 21.47
CA ARG A 62 1.88 8.29 20.69
C ARG A 62 3.23 8.44 19.98
N PRO A 63 3.24 8.71 18.67
CA PRO A 63 4.47 8.93 17.95
C PRO A 63 5.11 10.25 18.35
N LEU A 64 6.44 10.26 18.36
CA LEU A 64 7.30 11.42 18.51
C LEU A 64 8.12 11.60 17.24
N LYS A 65 8.83 12.72 17.15
CA LYS A 65 9.87 12.96 16.14
C LYS A 65 11.23 12.96 16.82
N ASP A 66 12.20 12.26 16.25
CA ASP A 66 13.60 12.37 16.69
C ASP A 66 14.35 13.47 15.92
N ASP A 67 15.64 13.62 16.24
CA ASP A 67 16.50 14.67 15.69
C ASP A 67 16.70 14.56 14.17
N ASN A 68 16.48 13.37 13.60
CA ASN A 68 16.52 13.12 12.16
C ASN A 68 15.17 13.38 11.48
N GLY A 69 14.13 13.75 12.24
CA GLY A 69 12.77 13.90 11.75
C GLY A 69 12.04 12.56 11.57
N ASP A 70 12.66 11.44 11.96
CA ASP A 70 12.00 10.14 11.90
C ASP A 70 10.94 10.02 12.98
N THR A 71 9.89 9.28 12.66
CA THR A 71 8.83 9.00 13.63
C THR A 71 9.30 7.93 14.61
N VAL A 72 9.02 8.11 15.90
CA VAL A 72 9.43 7.18 16.95
C VAL A 72 8.26 6.81 17.85
N PHE A 73 8.08 5.51 18.09
CA PHE A 73 7.23 4.99 19.15
C PHE A 73 8.11 4.47 20.30
N ILE A 74 7.78 4.81 21.54
CA ILE A 74 8.50 4.33 22.73
C ILE A 74 7.63 3.32 23.48
N THR A 75 8.09 2.08 23.62
CA THR A 75 7.34 1.00 24.26
C THR A 75 8.24 -0.14 24.75
N ASP A 76 7.92 -0.70 25.92
CA ASP A 76 8.52 -1.96 26.43
C ASP A 76 7.58 -3.17 26.27
N ARG A 77 6.44 -3.00 25.60
CA ARG A 77 5.55 -4.09 25.17
C ARG A 77 5.67 -4.34 23.67
N ASP A 78 5.18 -5.50 23.25
CA ASP A 78 5.02 -5.84 21.84
C ASP A 78 4.25 -4.73 21.09
N PHE A 79 4.71 -4.46 19.88
CA PHE A 79 4.15 -3.43 19.00
C PHE A 79 3.35 -4.10 17.88
N LYS A 80 2.06 -3.77 17.77
CA LYS A 80 1.16 -4.39 16.79
C LYS A 80 0.99 -3.50 15.55
N ILE A 81 1.34 -4.06 14.41
CA ILE A 81 1.17 -3.46 13.09
C ILE A 81 0.05 -4.20 12.37
N LEU A 82 -0.85 -3.45 11.72
CA LEU A 82 -1.81 -4.01 10.78
C LEU A 82 -1.40 -3.59 9.37
N GLN A 83 -0.98 -4.54 8.55
CA GLN A 83 -0.77 -4.29 7.12
C GLN A 83 -2.11 -4.44 6.39
N LEU A 84 -2.40 -3.45 5.54
CA LEU A 84 -3.48 -3.47 4.56
C LEU A 84 -2.86 -3.20 3.19
N THR A 85 -3.48 -3.68 2.12
CA THR A 85 -2.97 -3.44 0.77
C THR A 85 -4.08 -3.54 -0.26
N ASP A 86 -3.87 -2.99 -1.45
CA ASP A 86 -4.76 -3.18 -2.59
C ASP A 86 -6.22 -2.89 -2.24
N ILE A 87 -6.47 -1.68 -1.74
CA ILE A 87 -7.81 -1.24 -1.31
C ILE A 87 -8.65 -0.82 -2.52
N HIS A 88 -7.98 -0.23 -3.53
CA HIS A 88 -8.54 0.14 -4.83
C HIS A 88 -9.85 0.94 -4.75
N LEU A 89 -9.82 2.03 -3.98
CA LEU A 89 -10.93 2.99 -3.95
C LEU A 89 -10.99 3.75 -5.27
N GLY A 90 -12.05 3.53 -6.04
CA GLY A 90 -12.21 4.14 -7.36
C GLY A 90 -12.58 5.62 -7.28
N GLY A 91 -13.32 6.03 -6.25
CA GLY A 91 -13.67 7.44 -6.04
C GLY A 91 -14.60 8.04 -7.10
N GLY A 92 -15.32 7.21 -7.84
CA GLY A 92 -16.27 7.61 -8.88
C GLY A 92 -17.61 6.87 -8.79
N PHE A 93 -18.54 7.20 -9.67
CA PHE A 93 -19.93 6.76 -9.52
C PHE A 93 -20.13 5.26 -9.74
N LEU A 94 -19.31 4.62 -10.57
CA LEU A 94 -19.37 3.17 -10.80
C LEU A 94 -18.69 2.37 -9.68
N SER A 95 -17.74 2.96 -8.96
CA SER A 95 -17.10 2.33 -7.79
C SER A 95 -17.87 2.55 -6.49
N TYR A 96 -18.89 3.42 -6.47
CA TYR A 96 -19.56 3.91 -5.25
C TYR A 96 -19.86 2.84 -4.19
N LYS A 97 -20.46 1.70 -4.59
CA LYS A 97 -20.78 0.61 -3.65
C LYS A 97 -19.56 -0.21 -3.24
N LYS A 98 -18.61 -0.41 -4.15
CA LYS A 98 -17.37 -1.15 -3.93
C LYS A 98 -16.46 -0.38 -2.95
N ASP A 99 -16.35 0.94 -3.13
CA ASP A 99 -15.64 1.82 -2.21
C ASP A 99 -16.20 1.69 -0.78
N ARG A 100 -17.53 1.62 -0.63
CA ARG A 100 -18.15 1.44 0.70
C ARG A 100 -17.88 0.07 1.30
N ALA A 101 -17.85 -0.98 0.50
CA ALA A 101 -17.50 -2.33 0.97
C ALA A 101 -16.05 -2.37 1.47
N ALA A 102 -15.11 -1.81 0.69
CA ALA A 102 -13.71 -1.67 1.08
C ALA A 102 -13.54 -0.88 2.38
N LEU A 103 -14.17 0.31 2.49
CA LEU A 103 -14.12 1.12 3.70
C LEU A 103 -14.72 0.39 4.91
N ASN A 104 -15.80 -0.37 4.73
CA ASN A 104 -16.41 -1.19 5.79
C ASN A 104 -15.49 -2.33 6.24
N ALA A 105 -14.80 -2.99 5.30
CA ALA A 105 -13.84 -4.04 5.61
C ALA A 105 -12.66 -3.50 6.42
N VAL A 106 -12.04 -2.42 5.93
CA VAL A 106 -10.93 -1.74 6.61
C VAL A 106 -11.35 -1.30 8.01
N ALA A 107 -12.49 -0.62 8.16
CA ALA A 107 -12.96 -0.15 9.46
C ALA A 107 -13.16 -1.30 10.46
N SER A 108 -13.70 -2.42 9.99
CA SER A 108 -13.94 -3.61 10.84
C SER A 108 -12.63 -4.23 11.33
N MET A 109 -11.66 -4.39 10.43
CA MET A 109 -10.36 -4.98 10.76
C MET A 109 -9.55 -4.07 11.70
N VAL A 110 -9.46 -2.77 11.39
CA VAL A 110 -8.77 -1.80 12.25
C VAL A 110 -9.41 -1.72 13.64
N THR A 111 -10.75 -1.68 13.71
CA THR A 111 -11.49 -1.62 14.98
C THR A 111 -11.29 -2.89 15.81
N ARG A 112 -11.28 -4.06 15.18
CA ARG A 112 -11.15 -5.35 15.86
C ARG A 112 -9.73 -5.64 16.32
N GLU A 113 -8.73 -5.31 15.50
CA GLU A 113 -7.32 -5.60 15.79
C GLU A 113 -6.68 -4.60 16.73
N LYS A 114 -7.18 -3.35 16.72
CA LYS A 114 -6.67 -2.22 17.52
C LYS A 114 -5.14 -2.08 17.42
N PRO A 115 -4.59 -1.92 16.20
CA PRO A 115 -3.15 -1.84 16.01
C PRO A 115 -2.58 -0.54 16.58
N ASP A 116 -1.29 -0.58 16.91
CA ASP A 116 -0.49 0.61 17.24
C ASP A 116 -0.21 1.44 15.98
N LEU A 117 -0.07 0.77 14.84
CA LEU A 117 0.16 1.37 13.53
C LEU A 117 -0.51 0.56 12.42
N VAL A 118 -1.20 1.23 11.52
CA VAL A 118 -1.65 0.67 10.24
C VAL A 118 -0.63 1.05 9.16
N ILE A 119 -0.12 0.08 8.40
CA ILE A 119 0.73 0.34 7.23
C ILE A 119 -0.01 -0.12 5.99
N ILE A 120 -0.29 0.81 5.08
CA ILE A 120 -0.95 0.48 3.81
C ILE A 120 0.13 0.32 2.74
N THR A 121 0.33 -0.90 2.24
CA THR A 121 1.34 -1.20 1.23
C THR A 121 0.84 -0.91 -0.18
N GLY A 122 0.49 0.35 -0.44
CA GLY A 122 0.12 0.84 -1.77
C GLY A 122 -1.30 0.55 -2.21
N ASP A 123 -1.63 1.15 -3.35
CA ASP A 123 -2.87 0.96 -4.08
C ASP A 123 -4.14 1.24 -3.27
N ILE A 124 -4.12 2.42 -2.65
CA ILE A 124 -5.31 2.99 -2.01
C ILE A 124 -6.30 3.45 -3.09
N ALA A 125 -5.82 4.10 -4.15
CA ALA A 125 -6.64 4.61 -5.23
C ALA A 125 -6.61 3.72 -6.46
N TYR A 126 -7.75 3.61 -7.15
CA TYR A 126 -7.86 2.95 -8.46
C TYR A 126 -8.65 3.81 -9.46
N PRO A 127 -8.07 4.94 -9.90
CA PRO A 127 -8.74 5.99 -10.68
C PRO A 127 -8.87 5.62 -12.16
N THR A 128 -9.62 4.56 -12.47
CA THR A 128 -9.69 4.00 -13.82
C THR A 128 -11.03 4.30 -14.50
N PRO A 129 -11.16 4.05 -15.82
CA PRO A 129 -12.46 4.07 -16.50
C PRO A 129 -13.51 3.18 -15.84
N GLN A 130 -13.11 2.11 -15.13
CA GLN A 130 -14.03 1.26 -14.36
C GLN A 130 -14.70 2.02 -13.20
N ALA A 131 -14.03 3.03 -12.65
CA ALA A 131 -14.57 3.95 -11.64
C ALA A 131 -15.28 5.16 -12.26
N MET A 132 -15.10 5.43 -13.56
CA MET A 132 -15.56 6.64 -14.27
C MET A 132 -14.98 7.94 -13.70
N THR A 133 -13.74 7.89 -13.23
CA THR A 133 -12.96 9.06 -12.84
C THR A 133 -11.47 8.74 -12.95
N LEU A 134 -10.65 9.75 -13.26
CA LEU A 134 -9.19 9.66 -13.21
C LEU A 134 -8.60 10.45 -12.02
N ASN A 135 -9.46 10.80 -11.06
CA ASN A 135 -9.06 11.56 -9.88
C ASN A 135 -8.61 10.62 -8.75
N ASN A 136 -7.33 10.24 -8.75
CA ASN A 136 -6.70 9.46 -7.68
C ASN A 136 -6.84 10.08 -6.29
N LYS A 137 -6.89 11.41 -6.18
CA LYS A 137 -7.05 12.08 -4.88
C LYS A 137 -8.39 11.78 -4.21
N ASN A 138 -9.41 11.33 -4.95
CA ASN A 138 -10.68 10.92 -4.34
C ASN A 138 -10.51 9.68 -3.45
N GLY A 139 -9.82 8.64 -3.93
CA GLY A 139 -9.52 7.44 -3.14
C GLY A 139 -8.69 7.78 -1.89
N ALA A 140 -7.62 8.56 -2.09
CA ALA A 140 -6.77 9.05 -0.99
C ALA A 140 -7.58 9.80 0.10
N LYS A 141 -8.50 10.69 -0.30
CA LYS A 141 -9.38 11.42 0.63
C LYS A 141 -10.35 10.53 1.38
N LEU A 142 -10.92 9.52 0.72
CA LEU A 142 -11.83 8.56 1.37
C LEU A 142 -11.10 7.76 2.43
N MET A 143 -9.91 7.26 2.10
CA MET A 143 -9.08 6.50 3.04
C MET A 143 -8.64 7.36 4.22
N ALA A 144 -8.13 8.56 3.95
CA ALA A 144 -7.73 9.51 4.99
C ALA A 144 -8.92 9.87 5.90
N ALA A 145 -10.09 10.17 5.33
CA ALA A 145 -11.29 10.48 6.12
C ALA A 145 -11.70 9.31 7.03
N LEU A 146 -11.57 8.07 6.56
CA LEU A 146 -11.82 6.89 7.39
C LEU A 146 -10.80 6.76 8.52
N MET A 147 -9.51 6.77 8.20
CA MET A 147 -8.45 6.57 9.22
C MET A 147 -8.44 7.68 10.27
N GLU A 148 -8.64 8.92 9.85
CA GLU A 148 -8.78 10.06 10.77
C GLU A 148 -10.03 9.92 11.66
N LYS A 149 -11.13 9.36 11.13
CA LYS A 149 -12.34 9.11 11.91
C LYS A 149 -12.17 7.97 12.92
N LEU A 150 -11.53 6.88 12.50
CA LEU A 150 -11.17 5.75 13.36
C LEU A 150 -10.14 6.19 14.42
N GLY A 151 -9.38 7.25 14.14
CA GLY A 151 -8.33 7.78 15.00
C GLY A 151 -7.21 6.77 15.22
N ALA A 152 -6.90 5.96 14.22
CA ALA A 152 -5.81 4.99 14.22
C ALA A 152 -4.59 5.60 13.52
N TYR A 153 -3.41 5.49 14.12
CA TYR A 153 -2.18 5.91 13.45
C TYR A 153 -1.95 5.07 12.21
N TRP A 154 -1.64 5.72 11.10
CA TRP A 154 -1.54 5.06 9.82
C TRP A 154 -0.48 5.70 8.94
N THR A 155 0.05 4.92 8.01
CA THR A 155 1.01 5.40 7.03
C THR A 155 0.87 4.60 5.74
N VAL A 156 1.50 5.07 4.67
CA VAL A 156 1.39 4.45 3.35
C VAL A 156 2.75 4.33 2.68
N VAL A 157 2.96 3.26 1.92
CA VAL A 157 3.79 3.38 0.71
C VAL A 157 2.87 3.56 -0.47
N LEU A 158 3.33 4.19 -1.54
CA LEU A 158 2.53 4.42 -2.73
C LEU A 158 2.63 3.22 -3.66
N GLY A 159 1.51 2.80 -4.24
CA GLY A 159 1.47 1.77 -5.28
C GLY A 159 1.49 2.36 -6.68
N ASN A 160 1.44 1.50 -7.70
CA ASN A 160 1.39 1.96 -9.09
C ASN A 160 0.03 2.60 -9.42
N HIS A 161 -1.08 2.07 -8.89
CA HIS A 161 -2.42 2.61 -9.16
C HIS A 161 -2.71 3.93 -8.44
N ASP A 162 -1.99 4.23 -7.36
CA ASP A 162 -2.12 5.50 -6.65
C ASP A 162 -1.76 6.71 -7.53
N THR A 163 -0.90 6.51 -8.54
CA THR A 163 -0.29 7.59 -9.32
C THR A 163 -0.12 7.24 -10.79
N GLU A 164 -1.09 6.52 -11.36
CA GLU A 164 -1.13 6.17 -12.78
C GLU A 164 -0.81 7.36 -13.69
N ALA A 165 -0.11 7.12 -14.80
CA ALA A 165 0.29 8.16 -15.74
C ALA A 165 -0.86 9.02 -16.28
N TYR A 166 -2.07 8.45 -16.34
CA TYR A 166 -3.30 9.12 -16.78
C TYR A 166 -4.10 9.76 -15.64
N SER A 167 -3.64 9.66 -14.39
CA SER A 167 -4.27 10.28 -13.23
C SER A 167 -4.12 11.80 -13.23
N TYR A 168 -5.06 12.49 -12.56
CA TYR A 168 -5.03 13.95 -12.44
C TYR A 168 -3.89 14.47 -11.57
N TYR A 169 -3.47 13.73 -10.54
CA TYR A 169 -2.46 14.17 -9.58
C TYR A 169 -1.23 13.28 -9.63
N SER A 170 -0.05 13.91 -9.63
CA SER A 170 1.23 13.21 -9.61
C SER A 170 1.51 12.55 -8.26
N ARG A 171 2.48 11.63 -8.25
CA ARG A 171 3.03 10.98 -7.05
C ARG A 171 3.46 11.97 -5.97
N ASN A 172 4.19 13.01 -6.36
CA ASN A 172 4.55 14.11 -5.46
C ASN A 172 3.32 14.85 -4.89
N THR A 173 2.29 15.09 -5.70
CA THR A 173 1.08 15.80 -5.23
C THR A 173 0.25 14.95 -4.26
N ILE A 174 0.19 13.64 -4.48
CA ILE A 174 -0.44 12.68 -3.56
C ILE A 174 0.38 12.57 -2.27
N GLY A 175 1.72 12.51 -2.36
CA GLY A 175 2.60 12.55 -1.20
C GLY A 175 2.42 13.81 -0.35
N THR A 176 2.36 14.99 -0.97
CA THR A 176 2.04 16.25 -0.26
C THR A 176 0.67 16.22 0.42
N PHE A 177 -0.32 15.51 -0.14
CA PHE A 177 -1.61 15.36 0.53
C PHE A 177 -1.51 14.50 1.79
N TYR A 178 -0.76 13.40 1.76
CA TYR A 178 -0.59 12.52 2.93
C TYR A 178 0.29 13.15 4.03
N GLU A 179 1.23 14.02 3.66
CA GLU A 179 2.09 14.77 4.60
C GLU A 179 1.38 16.00 5.22
N ASP A 180 0.14 16.29 4.81
CA ASP A 180 -0.60 17.45 5.32
C ASP A 180 -0.90 17.31 6.82
N SER A 181 -0.45 18.30 7.61
CA SER A 181 -0.62 18.34 9.07
C SER A 181 -2.07 18.28 9.58
N SER A 182 -3.07 18.49 8.71
CA SER A 182 -4.48 18.30 9.06
C SER A 182 -4.87 16.82 9.23
N LEU A 183 -4.08 15.90 8.68
CA LEU A 183 -4.20 14.45 8.89
C LEU A 183 -3.42 14.05 10.16
N LYS A 184 -4.06 14.19 11.31
CA LYS A 184 -3.42 14.08 12.64
C LYS A 184 -2.86 12.68 12.93
N TYR A 185 -3.40 11.66 12.29
CA TYR A 185 -2.99 10.28 12.49
C TYR A 185 -2.17 9.72 11.33
N CYS A 186 -2.01 10.45 10.22
CA CYS A 186 -1.15 10.05 9.13
C CYS A 186 0.32 10.35 9.46
N LEU A 187 1.17 9.33 9.37
CA LEU A 187 2.60 9.40 9.68
C LEU A 187 3.48 9.41 8.43
N PHE A 188 2.85 9.55 7.25
CA PHE A 188 3.52 9.57 5.97
C PHE A 188 4.54 10.72 5.91
N GLN A 189 5.68 10.43 5.29
CA GLN A 189 6.68 11.43 4.97
C GLN A 189 7.11 11.24 3.53
N LYS A 190 7.30 12.32 2.79
CA LYS A 190 7.78 12.21 1.41
C LYS A 190 9.20 11.64 1.33
N GLY A 191 9.98 11.83 2.39
CA GLY A 191 11.38 11.41 2.46
C GLY A 191 12.33 12.47 1.92
N PRO A 192 13.64 12.16 1.88
CA PRO A 192 14.66 13.09 1.42
C PRO A 192 14.51 13.45 -0.06
N GLU A 193 14.69 14.73 -0.42
CA GLU A 193 14.53 15.21 -1.80
C GLU A 193 15.58 14.63 -2.78
N ASN A 194 16.70 14.11 -2.27
CA ASN A 194 17.80 13.55 -3.06
C ASN A 194 17.74 12.02 -3.20
N VAL A 195 16.65 11.40 -2.76
CA VAL A 195 16.39 9.96 -2.87
C VAL A 195 15.21 9.77 -3.81
N ASP A 196 15.36 8.88 -4.79
CA ASP A 196 14.35 8.70 -5.83
C ASP A 196 13.04 8.17 -5.25
N GLY A 197 11.92 8.60 -5.81
CA GLY A 197 10.58 8.26 -5.33
C GLY A 197 10.05 9.22 -4.26
N ILE A 198 8.85 8.92 -3.76
CA ILE A 198 8.11 9.67 -2.74
C ILE A 198 7.54 8.67 -1.74
N GLY A 199 7.94 8.79 -0.48
CA GLY A 199 7.57 7.83 0.57
C GLY A 199 8.72 6.95 1.04
N ASN A 200 9.97 7.41 0.91
CA ASN A 200 11.14 6.76 1.53
C ASN A 200 11.37 7.34 2.94
N TYR A 201 10.97 6.63 3.99
CA TYR A 201 11.08 7.12 5.38
C TYR A 201 11.11 5.99 6.40
N ILE A 202 11.40 6.31 7.66
CA ILE A 202 11.58 5.34 8.73
C ILE A 202 10.65 5.67 9.91
N ILE A 203 10.10 4.62 10.51
CA ILE A 203 9.43 4.65 11.81
C ILE A 203 10.20 3.72 12.75
N ASN A 204 10.77 4.27 13.81
CA ASN A 204 11.52 3.51 14.80
C ASN A 204 10.65 3.12 16.01
N ILE A 205 10.79 1.88 16.46
CA ILE A 205 10.25 1.41 17.73
C ILE A 205 11.44 1.35 18.69
N LYS A 206 11.37 2.15 19.76
CA LYS A 206 12.39 2.21 20.81
C LYS A 206 11.82 1.68 22.12
N ASN A 207 12.65 1.04 22.92
CA ASN A 207 12.30 0.74 24.31
C ASN A 207 12.52 1.97 25.22
N THR A 208 12.10 1.91 26.47
CA THR A 208 12.29 3.04 27.43
C THR A 208 13.75 3.31 27.77
N LYS A 209 14.65 2.36 27.45
CA LYS A 209 16.11 2.53 27.54
C LYS A 209 16.70 3.31 26.35
N GLY A 210 15.89 3.69 25.36
CA GLY A 210 16.31 4.41 24.16
C GLY A 210 16.86 3.55 23.03
N LEU A 211 16.92 2.23 23.20
CA LEU A 211 17.39 1.30 22.17
C LEU A 211 16.29 1.08 21.13
N ILE A 212 16.63 1.17 19.85
CA ILE A 212 15.79 0.75 18.74
C ILE A 212 15.64 -0.78 18.79
N THR A 213 14.44 -1.25 19.08
CA THR A 213 14.12 -2.69 19.07
C THR A 213 13.74 -3.15 17.67
N GLN A 214 13.10 -2.29 16.87
CA GLN A 214 12.70 -2.59 15.51
C GLN A 214 12.57 -1.30 14.70
N SER A 215 13.13 -1.27 13.49
CA SER A 215 12.90 -0.20 12.51
C SER A 215 11.91 -0.66 11.44
N LEU A 216 10.93 0.17 11.13
CA LEU A 216 9.98 -0.03 10.03
C LEU A 216 10.40 0.92 8.90
N ILE A 217 10.76 0.36 7.76
CA ILE A 217 11.35 1.11 6.65
C ILE A 217 10.38 1.07 5.49
N MET A 218 9.92 2.25 5.07
CA MET A 218 9.02 2.43 3.96
C MET A 218 9.84 2.82 2.74
N LEU A 219 9.60 2.13 1.63
CA LEU A 219 10.31 2.34 0.38
C LEU A 219 9.33 2.53 -0.77
N ASP A 220 9.60 3.52 -1.60
CA ASP A 220 8.87 3.73 -2.83
C ASP A 220 9.41 2.78 -3.93
N SER A 221 8.68 1.70 -4.23
CA SER A 221 8.99 0.79 -5.34
C SER A 221 8.54 1.32 -6.71
N HIS A 222 8.21 2.61 -6.80
CA HIS A 222 7.77 3.33 -7.99
C HIS A 222 6.46 2.79 -8.60
N SER A 223 6.39 2.77 -9.93
CA SER A 223 5.24 2.35 -10.72
C SER A 223 5.72 1.57 -11.93
N TYR A 224 5.69 2.16 -13.13
CA TYR A 224 6.14 1.52 -14.35
C TYR A 224 7.45 2.13 -14.82
N THR A 225 8.25 1.34 -15.54
CA THR A 225 9.48 1.83 -16.19
C THR A 225 9.16 2.92 -17.22
N ASP A 226 10.13 3.79 -17.50
CA ASP A 226 10.00 4.83 -18.56
C ASP A 226 9.63 4.26 -19.94
N LYS A 227 10.03 3.01 -20.23
CA LYS A 227 9.73 2.31 -21.49
C LYS A 227 8.31 1.77 -21.56
N ASP A 228 7.57 1.79 -20.46
CA ASP A 228 6.17 1.40 -20.34
C ASP A 228 5.42 2.38 -19.43
N TYR A 229 5.61 3.68 -19.65
CA TYR A 229 5.04 4.74 -18.81
C TYR A 229 3.52 4.63 -18.57
N PHE A 230 2.78 4.02 -19.50
CA PHE A 230 1.33 3.79 -19.39
C PHE A 230 0.94 2.40 -18.84
N GLY A 231 1.91 1.57 -18.46
CA GLY A 231 1.69 0.24 -17.88
C GLY A 231 1.01 -0.77 -18.82
N VAL A 232 1.14 -0.60 -20.13
CA VAL A 232 0.45 -1.44 -21.12
C VAL A 232 1.08 -2.84 -21.21
N PHE A 233 2.37 -2.95 -20.90
CA PHE A 233 3.14 -4.19 -20.94
C PHE A 233 3.45 -4.73 -19.55
N TRP A 234 2.92 -4.12 -18.48
CA TRP A 234 3.17 -4.46 -17.08
C TRP A 234 4.66 -4.51 -16.74
N LYS A 235 5.43 -3.56 -17.27
CA LYS A 235 6.86 -3.44 -16.94
C LYS A 235 7.05 -2.52 -15.74
N TYR A 236 7.03 -3.13 -14.57
CA TYR A 236 7.22 -2.47 -13.29
C TYR A 236 8.68 -2.07 -13.06
N ASP A 237 8.87 -0.95 -12.38
CA ASP A 237 10.21 -0.48 -12.05
C ASP A 237 10.75 -1.13 -10.76
N ASN A 238 12.02 -0.89 -10.50
CA ASN A 238 12.77 -1.44 -9.38
C ASN A 238 13.18 -0.34 -8.40
N LEU A 239 13.71 -0.73 -7.24
CA LEU A 239 14.35 0.26 -6.36
C LEU A 239 15.62 0.78 -7.00
N HIS A 240 15.80 2.10 -6.99
CA HIS A 240 16.95 2.73 -7.60
C HIS A 240 18.17 2.69 -6.67
N LYS A 241 19.37 2.78 -7.26
CA LYS A 241 20.62 2.71 -6.51
C LYS A 241 20.69 3.71 -5.35
N ASN A 242 20.25 4.95 -5.54
CA ASN A 242 20.31 5.95 -4.46
C ASN A 242 19.33 5.64 -3.31
N GLN A 243 18.19 4.97 -3.56
CA GLN A 243 17.31 4.47 -2.51
C GLN A 243 17.97 3.32 -1.73
N ILE A 244 18.65 2.40 -2.44
CA ILE A 244 19.38 1.30 -1.82
C ILE A 244 20.55 1.83 -0.97
N ASP A 245 21.30 2.81 -1.49
CA ASP A 245 22.40 3.46 -0.77
C ASP A 245 21.88 4.23 0.46
N TRP A 246 20.75 4.93 0.32
CA TRP A 246 20.08 5.59 1.43
C TRP A 246 19.68 4.58 2.50
N TYR A 247 19.00 3.49 2.13
CA TYR A 247 18.63 2.41 3.04
C TYR A 247 19.84 1.87 3.81
N LYS A 248 20.92 1.50 3.10
CA LYS A 248 22.17 1.00 3.71
C LYS A 248 22.73 2.00 4.73
N SER A 249 22.75 3.29 4.37
CA SER A 249 23.27 4.34 5.24
C SER A 249 22.43 4.52 6.52
N ARG A 250 21.10 4.46 6.41
CA ARG A 250 20.18 4.60 7.55
C ARG A 250 20.28 3.42 8.50
N VAL A 251 20.35 2.19 7.98
CA VAL A 251 20.55 0.98 8.81
C VAL A 251 21.87 1.07 9.57
N LEU A 252 22.96 1.49 8.92
CA LEU A 252 24.26 1.64 9.56
C LEU A 252 24.23 2.71 10.67
N GLU A 253 23.62 3.86 10.41
CA GLU A 253 23.50 4.94 11.39
C GLU A 253 22.70 4.50 12.62
N MET A 254 21.54 3.87 12.43
CA MET A 254 20.72 3.34 13.53
C MET A 254 21.46 2.27 14.33
N THR A 255 22.25 1.43 13.66
CA THR A 255 23.11 0.42 14.28
C THR A 255 24.19 1.04 15.14
N GLN A 256 24.86 2.08 14.64
CA GLN A 256 25.88 2.81 15.41
C GLN A 256 25.27 3.46 16.65
N LEU A 257 24.12 4.14 16.51
CA LEU A 257 23.41 4.75 17.63
C LEU A 257 23.05 3.72 18.72
N ASN A 258 22.50 2.57 18.32
CA ASN A 258 22.18 1.49 19.26
C ASN A 258 23.43 0.93 19.94
N ASN A 259 24.49 0.66 19.17
CA ASN A 259 25.70 0.06 19.70
C ASN A 259 26.45 0.98 20.66
N THR A 260 26.46 2.30 20.42
CA THR A 260 26.99 3.28 21.39
C THR A 260 26.22 3.19 22.70
N LEU A 261 24.88 3.19 22.67
CA LEU A 261 24.05 3.09 23.88
C LEU A 261 24.23 1.76 24.62
N LYS A 262 24.47 0.66 23.91
CA LYS A 262 24.75 -0.64 24.51
C LYS A 262 26.13 -0.70 25.15
N GLN A 263 27.15 -0.18 24.47
CA GLN A 263 28.52 -0.09 25.00
C GLN A 263 28.57 0.73 26.29
N ASP A 264 27.89 1.88 26.33
CA ASP A 264 27.79 2.73 27.53
C ASP A 264 27.16 2.00 28.73
N LYS A 265 26.35 0.97 28.46
CA LYS A 265 25.68 0.14 29.47
C LYS A 265 26.38 -1.21 29.73
N GLY A 266 27.49 -1.48 29.05
CA GLY A 266 28.19 -2.77 29.12
C GLY A 266 27.39 -3.93 28.55
N GLU A 267 26.46 -3.68 27.62
CA GLU A 267 25.67 -4.69 26.90
C GLU A 267 26.34 -5.06 25.55
N ASP A 268 26.11 -6.28 25.07
CA ASP A 268 26.69 -6.77 23.81
C ASP A 268 26.11 -6.05 22.58
N THR A 269 27.01 -5.60 21.69
CA THR A 269 26.64 -4.95 20.42
C THR A 269 26.13 -5.94 19.38
N GLU A 270 25.27 -5.46 18.48
CA GLU A 270 24.77 -6.25 17.36
C GLU A 270 25.37 -5.75 16.04
N PRO A 271 25.54 -6.62 15.03
CA PRO A 271 26.06 -6.19 13.73
C PRO A 271 25.11 -5.21 13.01
N TYR A 272 23.80 -5.34 13.22
CA TYR A 272 22.77 -4.48 12.62
C TYR A 272 21.54 -4.34 13.54
N VAL A 273 20.83 -3.22 13.44
CA VAL A 273 19.46 -3.11 13.99
C VAL A 273 18.52 -4.08 13.28
N SER A 274 17.48 -4.54 14.01
CA SER A 274 16.41 -5.32 13.39
C SER A 274 15.48 -4.41 12.59
N SER A 275 15.18 -4.77 11.35
CA SER A 275 14.30 -4.00 10.47
C SER A 275 13.22 -4.84 9.78
N LEU A 276 12.14 -4.15 9.39
CA LEU A 276 11.09 -4.62 8.48
C LEU A 276 10.98 -3.65 7.32
N CYS A 277 10.89 -4.14 6.09
CA CYS A 277 10.72 -3.30 4.92
C CYS A 277 9.28 -3.42 4.39
N PHE A 278 8.71 -2.29 3.98
CA PHE A 278 7.39 -2.20 3.38
C PHE A 278 7.51 -1.49 2.04
N LEU A 279 6.98 -2.12 0.99
CA LEU A 279 6.95 -1.60 -0.37
C LEU A 279 5.67 -2.11 -1.06
N HIS A 280 5.39 -1.67 -2.28
CA HIS A 280 4.19 -2.12 -2.99
C HIS A 280 4.50 -3.24 -3.98
N ILE A 281 5.39 -2.98 -4.93
CA ILE A 281 5.75 -3.91 -6.02
C ILE A 281 6.76 -4.94 -5.48
N PRO A 282 6.47 -6.24 -5.59
CA PRO A 282 7.31 -7.30 -5.03
C PRO A 282 8.71 -7.29 -5.65
N LEU A 283 9.69 -7.72 -4.86
CA LEU A 283 11.07 -7.94 -5.34
C LEU A 283 11.12 -9.17 -6.25
N THR A 284 12.12 -9.26 -7.12
CA THR A 284 12.34 -10.43 -7.98
C THR A 284 12.47 -11.73 -7.18
N GLU A 285 13.00 -11.65 -5.96
CA GLU A 285 13.21 -12.81 -5.10
C GLU A 285 11.91 -13.46 -4.61
N TYR A 286 10.78 -12.76 -4.68
CA TYR A 286 9.48 -13.39 -4.44
C TYR A 286 9.17 -14.44 -5.51
N LEU A 287 9.48 -14.13 -6.78
CA LEU A 287 9.32 -15.05 -7.89
C LEU A 287 10.34 -16.20 -7.80
N ASP A 288 11.59 -15.89 -7.49
CA ASP A 288 12.64 -16.91 -7.34
C ASP A 288 12.31 -17.91 -6.24
N ALA A 289 11.95 -17.42 -5.05
CA ALA A 289 11.55 -18.25 -3.92
C ALA A 289 10.35 -19.13 -4.28
N TYR A 290 9.33 -18.56 -4.93
CA TYR A 290 8.14 -19.34 -5.29
C TYR A 290 8.43 -20.38 -6.37
N ASN A 291 9.28 -20.07 -7.35
CA ASN A 291 9.71 -21.04 -8.36
C ASN A 291 10.49 -22.19 -7.72
N GLU A 292 11.44 -21.88 -6.84
CA GLU A 292 12.22 -22.89 -6.11
C GLU A 292 11.31 -23.80 -5.26
N TYR A 293 10.36 -23.22 -4.53
CA TYR A 293 9.36 -23.94 -3.75
C TYR A 293 8.45 -24.83 -4.62
N CYS A 294 8.07 -24.37 -5.81
CA CYS A 294 7.28 -25.17 -6.73
C CYS A 294 8.09 -26.32 -7.34
N ASP A 295 9.35 -26.07 -7.70
CA ASP A 295 10.23 -27.06 -8.34
C ASP A 295 10.70 -28.15 -7.36
N SER A 296 10.73 -27.85 -6.05
CA SER A 296 10.93 -28.84 -4.99
C SER A 296 9.70 -29.76 -4.76
N GLY A 297 8.59 -29.48 -5.43
CA GLY A 297 7.31 -30.17 -5.22
C GLY A 297 6.58 -29.69 -3.97
N LEU A 298 6.59 -28.38 -3.72
CA LEU A 298 5.95 -27.70 -2.58
C LEU A 298 6.54 -28.12 -1.23
N LYS A 299 7.86 -28.24 -1.18
CA LYS A 299 8.63 -28.59 0.03
C LYS A 299 9.68 -27.54 0.33
N ASP A 300 10.01 -27.42 1.60
CA ASP A 300 11.13 -26.58 2.01
C ASP A 300 12.43 -27.07 1.38
N THR A 301 13.31 -26.12 1.07
CA THR A 301 14.62 -26.33 0.48
C THR A 301 15.69 -25.75 1.43
N GLU A 302 16.95 -25.72 0.98
CA GLU A 302 18.00 -25.02 1.73
C GLU A 302 17.83 -23.49 1.76
N ASN A 303 17.20 -22.90 0.72
CA ASN A 303 17.03 -21.45 0.61
C ASN A 303 15.62 -20.98 0.95
N THR A 304 14.61 -21.82 0.75
CA THR A 304 13.19 -21.45 0.79
C THR A 304 12.42 -22.29 1.79
N GLU A 305 11.77 -21.63 2.74
CA GLU A 305 10.87 -22.24 3.73
C GLU A 305 9.46 -21.68 3.56
N TYR A 306 8.45 -22.56 3.48
CA TYR A 306 7.06 -22.14 3.41
C TYR A 306 6.53 -21.71 4.77
N ILE A 307 5.91 -20.52 4.83
CA ILE A 307 5.33 -19.99 6.06
C ILE A 307 3.81 -20.15 6.05
N HIS A 308 3.12 -19.51 5.11
CA HIS A 308 1.66 -19.61 4.96
C HIS A 308 1.17 -19.07 3.61
N GLY A 309 -0.15 -19.14 3.39
CA GLY A 309 -0.81 -18.53 2.24
C GLY A 309 -0.58 -19.28 0.94
N LYS A 310 -0.88 -18.62 -0.19
CA LYS A 310 -0.77 -19.17 -1.54
C LYS A 310 -0.60 -18.08 -2.59
N ILE A 311 -0.09 -18.46 -3.75
CA ILE A 311 -0.20 -17.68 -4.97
C ILE A 311 -1.60 -17.93 -5.53
N GLY A 312 -2.41 -16.89 -5.61
CA GLY A 312 -3.77 -16.92 -6.16
C GLY A 312 -3.83 -16.50 -7.61
N GLU A 313 -2.78 -15.85 -8.12
CA GLU A 313 -2.65 -15.55 -9.54
C GLU A 313 -2.52 -16.83 -10.37
N SER A 314 -2.98 -16.76 -11.62
CA SER A 314 -3.00 -17.94 -12.50
C SER A 314 -1.59 -18.31 -12.97
N GLY A 315 -1.02 -19.35 -12.36
CA GLY A 315 0.29 -19.89 -12.72
C GLY A 315 1.34 -19.63 -11.63
N ARG A 316 2.61 -19.48 -12.03
CA ARG A 316 3.69 -19.05 -11.14
C ARG A 316 3.98 -17.57 -11.34
N LEU A 317 2.96 -16.75 -11.10
CA LEU A 317 2.99 -15.32 -11.38
C LEU A 317 3.24 -14.52 -10.12
N VAL A 318 4.30 -13.71 -10.21
CA VAL A 318 4.63 -12.60 -9.33
C VAL A 318 5.03 -11.45 -10.25
N TYR A 319 4.34 -10.32 -10.17
CA TYR A 319 4.62 -9.17 -11.02
C TYR A 319 5.65 -8.24 -10.35
N CYS A 320 6.91 -8.68 -10.36
CA CYS A 320 8.05 -7.93 -9.83
C CYS A 320 8.62 -6.90 -10.83
N GLY A 321 9.53 -6.06 -10.33
CA GLY A 321 10.33 -5.16 -11.17
C GLY A 321 11.09 -5.92 -12.26
N VAL A 322 11.21 -5.31 -13.45
CA VAL A 322 11.76 -5.99 -14.65
C VAL A 322 13.27 -5.76 -14.86
N ASN A 323 13.87 -4.88 -14.07
CA ASN A 323 15.31 -4.60 -14.11
C ASN A 323 16.02 -5.33 -12.97
N ASP A 324 17.33 -5.50 -13.10
CA ASP A 324 18.16 -5.98 -12.00
C ASP A 324 18.39 -4.83 -11.00
N ASP A 325 18.27 -5.14 -9.72
CA ASP A 325 18.71 -4.29 -8.61
C ASP A 325 19.46 -5.12 -7.56
N GLU A 326 20.05 -4.46 -6.56
CA GLU A 326 20.84 -5.12 -5.50
C GLU A 326 20.17 -4.97 -4.12
N PHE A 327 18.85 -4.74 -4.10
CA PHE A 327 18.18 -4.43 -2.84
C PHE A 327 18.11 -5.65 -1.93
N PHE A 328 17.79 -6.83 -2.44
CA PHE A 328 17.72 -8.04 -1.61
C PHE A 328 19.07 -8.38 -0.98
N GLU A 329 20.16 -8.30 -1.75
CA GLU A 329 21.53 -8.49 -1.27
C GLU A 329 21.94 -7.44 -0.24
N SER A 330 21.31 -6.25 -0.28
CA SER A 330 21.55 -5.20 0.70
C SER A 330 20.89 -5.42 2.05
N LEU A 331 19.95 -6.37 2.16
CA LEU A 331 19.17 -6.59 3.38
C LEU A 331 20.06 -7.12 4.51
N THR A 332 20.44 -6.23 5.42
CA THR A 332 21.19 -6.55 6.64
C THR A 332 20.36 -6.26 7.88
N GLY A 333 20.15 -7.26 8.75
CA GLY A 333 19.27 -7.13 9.92
C GLY A 333 17.77 -7.08 9.60
N THR A 334 17.39 -6.96 8.33
CA THR A 334 15.99 -7.02 7.88
C THR A 334 15.43 -8.44 7.99
N LYS A 335 14.34 -8.58 8.74
CA LYS A 335 13.71 -9.87 9.02
C LYS A 335 12.62 -10.23 8.02
N ALA A 336 11.95 -9.22 7.49
CA ALA A 336 10.90 -9.40 6.51
C ALA A 336 10.76 -8.20 5.58
N VAL A 337 10.31 -8.49 4.35
CA VAL A 337 9.82 -7.53 3.37
C VAL A 337 8.34 -7.81 3.17
N PHE A 338 7.52 -6.77 3.19
CA PHE A 338 6.07 -6.85 3.00
C PHE A 338 5.66 -6.10 1.74
N CYS A 339 4.83 -6.72 0.91
CA CYS A 339 4.32 -6.17 -0.35
C CYS A 339 2.81 -6.40 -0.53
N GLY A 340 2.28 -5.86 -1.62
CA GLY A 340 0.91 -6.08 -2.11
C GLY A 340 0.94 -6.39 -3.60
N HIS A 341 0.23 -5.60 -4.40
CA HIS A 341 0.33 -5.52 -5.87
C HIS A 341 -0.31 -6.67 -6.65
N ASP A 342 -0.09 -7.91 -6.22
CA ASP A 342 -0.69 -9.08 -6.85
C ASP A 342 -1.91 -9.51 -6.04
N HIS A 343 -3.09 -9.01 -6.41
CA HIS A 343 -4.23 -8.91 -5.49
C HIS A 343 -4.70 -10.27 -4.94
N LEU A 344 -4.49 -11.37 -5.68
CA LEU A 344 -4.88 -12.71 -5.24
C LEU A 344 -3.77 -13.45 -4.46
N ASN A 345 -2.54 -12.95 -4.50
CA ASN A 345 -1.42 -13.53 -3.78
C ASN A 345 -1.47 -13.13 -2.30
N ASN A 346 -1.26 -14.09 -1.42
CA ASN A 346 -1.14 -13.87 0.02
C ASN A 346 -0.11 -14.81 0.66
N ILE A 347 0.83 -15.32 -0.14
CA ILE A 347 1.87 -16.24 0.29
C ILE A 347 2.93 -15.50 1.10
N ALA A 348 3.49 -16.20 2.09
CA ALA A 348 4.77 -15.83 2.68
C ALA A 348 5.75 -17.01 2.59
N LEU A 349 6.95 -16.71 2.11
CA LEU A 349 8.09 -17.62 2.02
C LEU A 349 9.27 -16.98 2.71
N LYS A 350 10.06 -17.75 3.46
CA LYS A 350 11.35 -17.28 3.95
C LYS A 350 12.42 -17.71 2.97
N TYR A 351 13.01 -16.74 2.27
CA TYR A 351 14.03 -16.94 1.26
C TYR A 351 15.37 -16.40 1.75
N LYS A 352 16.40 -17.27 1.77
CA LYS A 352 17.78 -16.96 2.20
C LYS A 352 17.83 -16.17 3.53
N GLY A 353 16.96 -16.54 4.47
CA GLY A 353 16.88 -15.94 5.80
C GLY A 353 15.92 -14.76 5.96
N VAL A 354 15.39 -14.18 4.88
CA VAL A 354 14.44 -13.05 4.91
C VAL A 354 13.04 -13.55 4.58
N MET A 355 12.04 -13.15 5.38
CA MET A 355 10.64 -13.47 5.10
C MET A 355 10.06 -12.51 4.05
N LEU A 356 9.61 -13.04 2.92
CA LEU A 356 8.97 -12.30 1.83
C LEU A 356 7.46 -12.54 1.92
N CYS A 357 6.70 -11.49 2.26
CA CYS A 357 5.29 -11.58 2.63
C CYS A 357 4.39 -10.75 1.70
N TYR A 358 3.47 -11.41 1.00
CA TYR A 358 2.31 -10.72 0.44
C TYR A 358 1.28 -10.44 1.53
N GLY A 359 0.79 -9.20 1.57
CA GLY A 359 -0.38 -8.82 2.34
C GLY A 359 -1.66 -9.40 1.73
N MET A 360 -2.69 -9.57 2.55
CA MET A 360 -4.04 -9.84 2.04
C MET A 360 -4.65 -8.57 1.44
N SER A 361 -5.05 -8.62 0.17
CA SER A 361 -5.71 -7.49 -0.49
C SER A 361 -7.08 -7.20 0.14
N VAL A 362 -7.62 -5.99 -0.08
CA VAL A 362 -9.02 -5.68 0.23
C VAL A 362 -9.90 -5.72 -1.03
N ASP A 363 -9.29 -5.52 -2.19
CA ASP A 363 -9.86 -5.24 -3.51
C ASP A 363 -11.30 -5.73 -3.77
N TYR A 364 -12.11 -4.78 -4.28
CA TYR A 364 -13.48 -4.98 -4.74
C TYR A 364 -13.70 -4.54 -6.19
N LEU A 365 -12.70 -3.95 -6.83
CA LEU A 365 -12.85 -3.15 -8.03
C LEU A 365 -11.90 -3.55 -9.15
N ALA A 366 -10.61 -3.72 -8.88
CA ALA A 366 -9.60 -3.67 -9.93
C ALA A 366 -9.63 -4.92 -10.83
N TYR A 367 -9.77 -6.10 -10.23
CA TYR A 367 -9.92 -7.34 -10.99
C TYR A 367 -11.39 -7.65 -11.30
N ILE A 368 -11.67 -8.07 -12.54
CA ILE A 368 -13.03 -8.44 -12.95
C ILE A 368 -13.51 -9.61 -12.08
N GLY A 369 -14.64 -9.41 -11.39
CA GLY A 369 -15.24 -10.43 -10.52
C GLY A 369 -14.61 -10.53 -9.12
N ILE A 370 -13.58 -9.76 -8.78
CA ILE A 370 -12.93 -9.90 -7.46
C ILE A 370 -13.84 -9.55 -6.28
N SER A 371 -14.86 -8.70 -6.52
CA SER A 371 -15.86 -8.37 -5.51
C SER A 371 -16.67 -9.58 -5.02
N SER A 372 -16.73 -10.68 -5.78
CA SER A 372 -17.40 -11.92 -5.37
C SER A 372 -16.46 -12.96 -4.78
N LYS A 373 -15.15 -12.70 -4.69
CA LYS A 373 -14.16 -13.60 -4.08
C LYS A 373 -13.83 -13.17 -2.66
N GLY A 374 -13.78 -14.12 -1.73
CA GLY A 374 -13.54 -13.88 -0.31
C GLY A 374 -12.14 -14.24 0.18
N GLU A 375 -11.47 -15.22 -0.43
CA GLU A 375 -10.22 -15.82 0.09
C GLU A 375 -9.09 -14.81 0.30
N GLN A 376 -8.91 -13.91 -0.66
CA GLN A 376 -7.86 -12.89 -0.66
C GLN A 376 -8.16 -11.72 0.29
N ARG A 377 -9.43 -11.53 0.67
CA ARG A 377 -9.88 -10.31 1.35
C ARG A 377 -9.58 -10.33 2.84
N GLY A 378 -8.67 -9.48 3.29
CA GLY A 378 -8.27 -9.48 4.69
C GLY A 378 -7.25 -8.43 5.07
N CYS A 379 -6.48 -8.77 6.10
CA CYS A 379 -5.36 -7.97 6.58
C CYS A 379 -4.25 -8.90 7.08
N THR A 380 -3.05 -8.35 7.23
CA THR A 380 -1.92 -9.08 7.81
C THR A 380 -1.56 -8.44 9.16
N VAL A 381 -1.70 -9.21 10.24
CA VAL A 381 -1.35 -8.78 11.60
C VAL A 381 0.10 -9.13 11.87
N ILE A 382 0.92 -8.11 12.11
CA ILE A 382 2.35 -8.24 12.40
C ILE A 382 2.57 -7.81 13.85
N THR A 383 3.17 -8.66 14.66
CA THR A 383 3.58 -8.31 16.03
C THR A 383 5.09 -8.25 16.09
N SER A 384 5.64 -7.07 16.36
CA SER A 384 7.06 -6.90 16.69
C SER A 384 7.23 -7.07 18.19
N LYS A 385 7.93 -8.13 18.59
CA LYS A 385 8.18 -8.47 19.98
C LYS A 385 9.29 -7.61 20.57
N THR A 386 9.33 -7.54 21.90
CA THR A 386 10.37 -6.77 22.63
C THR A 386 11.80 -7.27 22.38
N ASN A 387 11.98 -8.55 22.02
CA ASN A 387 13.25 -9.16 21.63
C ASN A 387 13.54 -9.05 20.11
N SER A 388 12.82 -8.16 19.42
CA SER A 388 12.88 -7.93 17.97
C SER A 388 12.37 -9.08 17.11
N GLU A 389 11.96 -10.23 17.64
CA GLU A 389 11.28 -11.25 16.84
C GLU A 389 9.98 -10.71 16.26
N ILE A 390 9.49 -11.35 15.19
CA ILE A 390 8.21 -11.01 14.58
C ILE A 390 7.30 -12.22 14.50
N THR A 391 6.00 -12.00 14.60
CA THR A 391 4.98 -12.96 14.17
C THR A 391 4.10 -12.32 13.11
N VAL A 392 3.78 -13.07 12.05
CA VAL A 392 2.99 -12.60 10.91
C VAL A 392 1.79 -13.53 10.75
N VAL A 393 0.58 -12.98 10.76
CA VAL A 393 -0.66 -13.75 10.63
C VAL A 393 -1.57 -13.08 9.60
N ASN A 394 -1.90 -13.83 8.54
CA ASN A 394 -2.91 -13.42 7.57
C ASN A 394 -4.30 -13.73 8.13
N GLU A 395 -5.17 -12.73 8.13
CA GLU A 395 -6.49 -12.79 8.74
C GLU A 395 -7.56 -12.38 7.73
N ASN A 396 -8.45 -13.32 7.42
CA ASN A 396 -9.50 -13.11 6.43
C ASN A 396 -10.66 -12.28 7.03
N TYR A 397 -11.11 -11.25 6.31
CA TYR A 397 -12.16 -10.32 6.75
C TYR A 397 -13.49 -11.01 7.10
N TYR A 398 -13.80 -12.17 6.52
CA TYR A 398 -15.07 -12.86 6.74
C TYR A 398 -15.10 -13.73 7.98
N GLN A 399 -13.99 -13.88 8.71
CA GLN A 399 -14.02 -14.51 10.02
C GLN A 399 -15.00 -13.79 10.98
N ASP A 400 -15.63 -14.56 11.87
CA ASP A 400 -16.64 -14.07 12.82
C ASP A 400 -16.13 -12.95 13.74
N LYS A 401 -14.81 -12.91 14.00
CA LYS A 401 -14.21 -11.89 14.87
C LYS A 401 -14.34 -10.47 14.30
N TYR A 402 -14.45 -10.32 12.97
CA TYR A 402 -14.57 -9.03 12.31
C TYR A 402 -16.03 -8.61 12.18
N VAL A 403 -16.55 -7.99 13.23
CA VAL A 403 -17.92 -7.43 13.23
C VAL A 403 -17.92 -6.10 12.47
N SER A 404 -18.74 -6.01 11.42
CA SER A 404 -18.84 -4.82 10.57
C SER A 404 -20.06 -3.97 10.91
N LYS A 405 -19.92 -2.64 10.82
CA LYS A 405 -21.03 -1.69 11.08
C LYS A 405 -22.13 -1.84 10.03
N TYR A 406 -21.74 -2.08 8.78
CA TYR A 406 -22.64 -2.34 7.66
C TYR A 406 -22.54 -3.81 7.25
N ALA A 407 -23.59 -4.33 6.62
CA ALA A 407 -23.66 -5.73 6.19
C ALA A 407 -22.48 -6.08 5.27
N LYS A 408 -21.86 -7.24 5.52
CA LYS A 408 -20.91 -7.84 4.59
C LYS A 408 -21.65 -8.35 3.35
N GLU A 409 -21.02 -8.19 2.21
CA GLU A 409 -21.38 -8.86 0.97
C GLU A 409 -21.23 -10.38 1.06
N THR A 410 -21.98 -11.08 0.22
CA THR A 410 -21.84 -12.53 0.03
C THR A 410 -20.76 -12.80 -1.03
N VAL A 411 -19.86 -13.73 -0.73
CA VAL A 411 -18.72 -14.09 -1.59
C VAL A 411 -18.51 -15.60 -1.64
N GLU A 412 -17.73 -16.02 -2.62
CA GLU A 412 -17.22 -17.37 -2.82
C GLU A 412 -15.82 -17.50 -2.18
N PHE A 413 -15.56 -18.65 -1.58
CA PHE A 413 -14.26 -19.05 -1.05
C PHE A 413 -13.71 -20.18 -1.90
#